data_AF-A0A7Y2AJD4-F1
#
_entry.id   AF-A0A7Y2AJD4-F1
#
_cell.length_a   1.000
_cell.length_b   1.000
_cell.length_c   1.000
_cell.angle_alpha   90.00
_cell.angle_beta   90.00
_cell.angle_gamma   90.00
#
_symmetry.space_group_name_H-M   'P 1'
#
loop_
_entity.id
_entity.type
_entity.pdbx_description
1 polymer ?
#
loop_
_entity_poly.entity_id
_entity_poly.type
_entity_poly.pdbx_seq_one_letter_code
_entity_poly.pdbx_strand_id
1 'polypeptide(L)'
;MCKDNREDRQDSSPTDSRPVQGWVIEGRRTDDGQPTGRFLQIGTGQWCPQQYATVFPLRQTAIVYAHEFGYSVGHSAYIVRYCGCD
;
A
#
# COMPACT_ATOMS: atom_id res chain seq x y z
N MET A 1 -20.05 56.73 1.70
CA MET A 1 -19.47 55.48 2.24
C MET A 1 -19.73 54.40 1.20
N CYS A 2 -18.70 53.95 0.50
CA CYS A 2 -18.84 53.00 -0.60
C CYS A 2 -19.22 51.61 -0.08
N LYS A 3 -20.14 50.95 -0.80
CA LYS A 3 -20.47 49.53 -0.67
C LYS A 3 -19.42 48.67 -1.41
N ASP A 4 -19.52 47.36 -1.15
CA ASP A 4 -19.09 46.20 -1.95
C ASP A 4 -17.89 45.36 -1.48
N ASN A 5 -18.23 44.12 -1.10
CA ASN A 5 -17.80 42.87 -1.73
C ASN A 5 -16.62 42.04 -1.17
N ARG A 6 -16.92 40.73 -1.14
CA ARG A 6 -16.10 39.56 -1.50
C ARG A 6 -15.10 38.93 -0.53
N GLU A 7 -15.50 37.73 -0.10
CA GLU A 7 -14.77 36.44 -0.18
C GLU A 7 -13.24 36.49 -0.33
N ASP A 8 -12.53 36.03 0.71
CA ASP A 8 -11.15 35.48 0.68
C ASP A 8 -11.00 34.79 2.07
N ARG A 9 -10.67 33.50 2.26
CA ARG A 9 -9.89 32.54 1.49
C ARG A 9 -10.28 31.12 1.87
N GLN A 10 -10.37 30.29 0.83
CA GLN A 10 -10.06 28.87 0.85
C GLN A 10 -8.93 28.53 1.83
N ASP A 11 -9.23 27.78 2.89
CA ASP A 11 -8.26 26.81 3.41
C ASP A 11 -8.29 25.62 2.44
N SER A 12 -7.62 25.81 1.31
CA SER A 12 -7.16 24.73 0.48
C SER A 12 -6.19 23.93 1.33
N SER A 13 -6.68 22.99 2.12
CA SER A 13 -5.87 21.84 2.49
C SER A 13 -5.44 21.23 1.15
N PRO A 14 -4.16 21.28 0.76
CA PRO A 14 -3.74 20.41 -0.32
C PRO A 14 -4.00 19.02 0.25
N THR A 15 -5.01 18.32 -0.28
CA THR A 15 -4.92 16.87 -0.38
C THR A 15 -3.58 16.64 -1.05
N ASP A 16 -2.57 16.40 -0.21
CA ASP A 16 -1.27 15.89 -0.59
C ASP A 16 -1.59 14.52 -1.17
N SER A 17 -2.04 14.53 -2.43
CA SER A 17 -2.22 13.38 -3.30
C SER A 17 -0.84 12.87 -3.66
N ARG A 18 0.07 12.76 -2.67
CA ARG A 18 1.23 11.94 -2.81
C ARG A 18 0.68 10.54 -3.02
N PRO A 19 1.13 9.84 -4.08
CA PRO A 19 0.85 8.43 -4.19
C PRO A 19 1.25 7.81 -2.85
N VAL A 20 0.37 7.02 -2.24
CA VAL A 20 0.65 6.31 -0.99
C VAL A 20 1.90 5.47 -1.18
N GLN A 21 3.07 6.06 -0.91
CA GLN A 21 4.34 5.40 -1.08
C GLN A 21 4.53 4.50 0.12
N GLY A 22 4.53 3.20 -0.12
CA GLY A 22 4.72 2.22 0.93
C GLY A 22 5.26 0.91 0.39
N TRP A 23 5.20 -0.10 1.24
CA TRP A 23 5.68 -1.43 0.99
C TRP A 23 4.54 -2.41 1.18
N VAL A 24 4.45 -3.40 0.32
CA VAL A 24 3.46 -4.48 0.39
C VAL A 24 4.17 -5.83 0.32
N ILE A 25 3.53 -6.84 0.88
CA ILE A 25 4.01 -8.22 0.83
C ILE A 25 3.36 -8.89 -0.37
N GLU A 26 4.14 -9.20 -1.40
CA GLU A 26 3.73 -9.94 -2.59
C GLU A 26 3.99 -11.44 -2.39
N GLY A 27 3.03 -12.29 -2.75
CA GLY A 27 3.20 -13.74 -2.67
C GLY A 27 4.01 -14.27 -3.85
N ARG A 28 4.95 -15.18 -3.59
CA ARG A 28 5.65 -15.88 -4.67
C ARG A 28 4.77 -17.01 -5.23
N ARG A 29 5.04 -17.34 -6.50
CA ARG A 29 4.39 -18.39 -7.31
C ARG A 29 4.13 -19.69 -6.54
N THR A 30 2.99 -20.32 -6.81
CA THR A 30 2.76 -21.74 -6.49
C THR A 30 3.73 -22.65 -7.26
N ASP A 31 3.85 -23.92 -6.86
CA ASP A 31 4.70 -24.95 -7.48
C ASP A 31 4.50 -25.07 -9.00
N ASP A 32 3.30 -24.72 -9.49
CA ASP A 32 2.94 -24.64 -10.91
C ASP A 32 3.59 -23.47 -11.67
N GLY A 33 4.39 -22.66 -10.98
CA GLY A 33 5.14 -21.57 -11.58
C GLY A 33 4.23 -20.48 -12.14
N GLN A 34 3.14 -20.07 -11.46
CA GLN A 34 2.40 -18.84 -11.81
C GLN A 34 2.61 -17.75 -10.75
N PRO A 35 2.98 -16.50 -11.11
CA PRO A 35 3.01 -15.41 -10.14
C PRO A 35 1.58 -15.13 -9.76
N THR A 36 1.28 -15.23 -8.47
CA THR A 36 -0.07 -14.96 -8.01
C THR A 36 -0.41 -13.49 -8.27
N GLY A 37 0.60 -12.59 -8.28
CA GLY A 37 0.35 -11.14 -8.41
C GLY A 37 -0.58 -10.65 -7.31
N ARG A 38 -0.61 -11.39 -6.19
CA ARG A 38 -1.45 -11.14 -5.03
C ARG A 38 -0.58 -10.68 -3.89
N PHE A 39 -1.20 -9.88 -3.05
CA PHE A 39 -0.57 -9.19 -1.95
C PHE A 39 -1.29 -9.54 -0.65
N LEU A 40 -0.53 -9.62 0.43
CA LEU A 40 -1.05 -10.00 1.73
C LEU A 40 -1.86 -8.85 2.33
N GLN A 41 -3.09 -9.14 2.73
CA GLN A 41 -3.89 -8.26 3.56
C GLN A 41 -3.83 -8.77 5.01
N ILE A 42 -3.15 -8.04 5.90
CA ILE A 42 -2.94 -8.45 7.29
C ILE A 42 -4.25 -8.58 8.07
N GLY A 43 -5.23 -7.72 7.80
CA GLY A 43 -6.53 -7.76 8.48
C GLY A 43 -7.33 -9.05 8.24
N THR A 44 -7.06 -9.77 7.14
CA THR A 44 -7.77 -11.00 6.76
C THR A 44 -6.86 -12.21 6.64
N GLY A 45 -5.54 -12.01 6.55
CA GLY A 45 -4.54 -13.03 6.24
C GLY A 45 -4.64 -13.59 4.82
N GLN A 46 -5.46 -12.98 3.94
CA GLN A 46 -5.72 -13.47 2.59
C GLN A 46 -4.81 -12.79 1.55
N TRP A 47 -4.65 -13.47 0.43
CA TRP A 47 -3.96 -12.96 -0.75
C TRP A 47 -4.95 -12.25 -1.67
N CYS A 48 -4.79 -10.94 -1.83
CA CYS A 48 -5.72 -10.06 -2.53
C CYS A 48 -5.01 -9.23 -3.63
N PRO A 49 -5.75 -8.59 -4.55
CA PRO A 49 -5.20 -7.58 -5.44
C PRO A 49 -4.49 -6.45 -4.67
N GLN A 50 -3.54 -5.78 -5.33
CA GLN A 50 -2.69 -4.75 -4.69
C GLN A 50 -3.51 -3.66 -3.99
N GLN A 51 -4.64 -3.23 -4.58
CA GLN A 51 -5.53 -2.19 -4.03
C GLN A 51 -6.13 -2.52 -2.66
N TYR A 52 -6.15 -3.81 -2.27
CA TYR A 52 -6.63 -4.27 -0.97
C TYR A 52 -5.49 -4.75 -0.06
N ALA A 53 -4.24 -4.66 -0.53
CA ALA A 53 -3.07 -5.05 0.23
C ALA A 53 -2.88 -4.15 1.44
N THR A 54 -2.29 -4.69 2.50
CA THR A 54 -1.83 -3.86 3.60
C THR A 54 -0.55 -3.13 3.21
N VAL A 55 -0.65 -1.81 3.09
CA VAL A 55 0.48 -0.94 2.76
C VAL A 55 1.19 -0.52 4.05
N PHE A 56 2.49 -0.81 4.13
CA PHE A 56 3.32 -0.45 5.25
C PHE A 56 4.16 0.79 4.93
N PRO A 57 4.33 1.73 5.88
CA PRO A 57 5.19 2.90 5.68
C PRO A 57 6.67 2.53 5.61
N LEU A 58 7.08 1.46 6.31
CA LEU A 58 8.46 0.99 6.37
C LEU A 58 8.58 -0.43 5.82
N ARG A 59 9.64 -0.66 5.03
CA ARG A 59 9.97 -1.98 4.48
C ARG A 59 10.16 -3.02 5.57
N GLN A 60 10.84 -2.63 6.66
CA GLN A 60 11.12 -3.51 7.79
C GLN A 60 9.85 -4.01 8.46
N THR A 61 8.83 -3.16 8.58
CA THR A 61 7.54 -3.56 9.15
C THR A 61 6.87 -4.63 8.29
N ALA A 62 6.89 -4.48 6.96
CA ALA A 62 6.37 -5.50 6.06
C ALA A 62 7.12 -6.84 6.18
N ILE A 63 8.44 -6.81 6.41
CA ILE A 63 9.24 -8.03 6.65
C ILE A 63 8.80 -8.73 7.93
N VAL A 64 8.67 -8.00 9.04
CA VAL A 64 8.23 -8.56 10.32
C VAL A 64 6.87 -9.23 10.17
N TYR A 65 5.90 -8.54 9.58
CA TYR A 65 4.58 -9.13 9.36
C TYR A 65 4.60 -10.33 8.41
N ALA A 66 5.44 -10.34 7.38
CA ALA A 66 5.58 -11.53 6.53
C ALA A 66 6.03 -12.75 7.37
N HIS A 67 6.99 -12.57 8.27
CA HIS A 67 7.46 -13.63 9.16
C HIS A 67 6.41 -14.07 10.19
N GLU A 68 5.66 -13.14 10.78
CA GLU A 68 4.57 -13.45 11.71
C GLU A 68 3.49 -14.34 11.08
N PHE A 69 3.25 -14.18 9.77
CA PHE A 69 2.33 -15.03 9.01
C PHE A 69 2.97 -16.33 8.47
N GLY A 70 4.23 -16.61 8.84
CA GLY A 70 4.96 -17.80 8.43
C GLY A 70 5.58 -17.74 7.03
N TYR A 71 5.62 -16.57 6.40
CA TYR A 71 6.21 -16.40 5.07
C TYR A 71 7.70 -16.06 5.17
N SER A 72 8.51 -16.79 4.41
CA SER A 72 9.93 -16.48 4.26
C SER A 72 10.15 -15.43 3.17
N VAL A 73 10.59 -14.22 3.56
CA VAL A 73 10.91 -13.16 2.60
C VAL A 73 12.08 -13.58 1.71
N GLY A 74 11.92 -13.46 0.39
CA GLY A 74 12.88 -13.91 -0.61
C GLY A 74 12.65 -15.34 -1.12
N HIS A 75 11.82 -16.12 -0.42
CA HIS A 75 11.48 -17.49 -0.80
C HIS A 75 10.01 -17.68 -1.10
N SER A 76 9.11 -17.34 -0.16
CA SER A 76 7.66 -17.51 -0.28
C SER A 76 6.92 -16.19 -0.51
N ALA A 77 7.53 -15.08 -0.11
CA ALA A 77 6.99 -13.73 -0.31
C ALA A 77 8.11 -12.72 -0.62
N TYR A 78 7.77 -11.63 -1.29
CA TYR A 78 8.66 -10.50 -1.56
C TYR A 78 8.09 -9.21 -1.00
N ILE A 79 8.96 -8.29 -0.60
CA ILE A 79 8.56 -6.96 -0.16
C ILE A 79 8.80 -5.99 -1.30
N VAL A 80 7.72 -5.54 -1.92
CA VAL A 80 7.74 -4.67 -3.10
C VAL A 80 7.14 -3.31 -2.76
N ARG A 81 7.47 -2.29 -3.55
CA ARG A 81 6.88 -0.96 -3.41
C ARG A 81 5.40 -1.02 -3.81
N TYR A 82 4.55 -0.40 -3.02
CA TYR A 82 3.18 -0.15 -3.46
C TYR A 82 3.21 0.86 -4.60
N CYS A 83 2.73 0.46 -5.77
CA CYS A 83 2.52 1.34 -6.90
C CYS A 83 1.00 1.58 -7.03
N GLY A 84 0.50 2.64 -6.41
CA GLY A 84 -0.84 3.12 -6.74
C GLY A 84 -0.76 3.77 -8.10
N CYS A 85 -1.24 3.10 -9.15
CA CYS A 85 -1.55 3.81 -10.38
C CYS A 85 -2.73 4.72 -10.07
N ASP A 86 -2.52 6.03 -10.24
CA ASP A 86 -3.57 7.02 -10.45
C ASP A 86 -4.25 6.77 -11.80
#